data_AF-A0A959ED58-F1
#
_entry.id   AF-A0A959ED58-F1
#
_cell.length_a   1.000
_cell.length_b   1.000
_cell.length_c   1.000
_cell.angle_alpha   90.00
_cell.angle_beta   90.00
_cell.angle_gamma   90.00
#
_symmetry.space_group_name_H-M   'P 1'
#
loop_
_entity.id
_entity.type
_entity.pdbx_description
1 polymer ?
#
loop_
_entity_poly.entity_id
_entity_poly.type
_entity_poly.pdbx_seq_one_letter_code
_entity_poly.pdbx_strand_id
1 'polypeptide(L)'
;MNCLIIFAHPEPQSLNGRLKSRSVEALEAAGHTVKVSDLYAQGFGAAAGPGDFTRRANPDYFDLQKEQIYALKHCMALSLFVK
;
A
#
# COMPACT_ATOMS: atom_id res chain seq x y z
N MET A 1 12.50 0.33 18.02
CA MET A 1 11.15 0.76 17.54
C MET A 1 10.82 0.06 16.23
N ASN A 2 9.55 0.11 15.78
CA ASN A 2 9.15 -0.43 14.48
C ASN A 2 9.25 0.64 13.39
N CYS A 3 9.92 0.32 12.28
CA CYS A 3 10.12 1.21 11.13
C CYS A 3 9.51 0.57 9.87
N LEU A 4 8.71 1.33 9.13
CA LEU A 4 8.16 0.92 7.83
C LEU A 4 8.77 1.78 6.73
N ILE A 5 9.46 1.14 5.78
CA ILE A 5 9.98 1.79 4.58
C ILE A 5 9.03 1.48 3.42
N ILE A 6 8.51 2.52 2.78
CA ILE A 6 7.75 2.40 1.54
C ILE A 6 8.70 2.64 0.36
N PHE A 7 8.89 1.63 -0.47
CA PHE A 7 9.71 1.72 -1.67
C PHE A 7 8.83 1.82 -2.90
N ALA A 8 8.97 2.92 -3.65
CA ALA A 8 8.11 3.25 -4.78
C ALA A 8 8.96 3.56 -6.02
N HIS A 9 9.79 2.61 -6.46
CA HIS A 9 10.58 2.76 -7.67
C HIS A 9 10.65 1.45 -8.46
N PRO A 10 10.53 1.49 -9.81
CA PRO A 10 10.46 0.27 -10.63
C PRO A 10 11.78 -0.51 -10.70
N GLU A 11 12.91 0.18 -10.60
CA GLU A 11 14.25 -0.41 -10.74
C GLU A 11 14.92 -0.62 -9.36
N PRO A 12 15.09 -1.87 -8.88
CA PRO A 12 15.68 -2.18 -7.57
C PRO A 12 17.16 -1.82 -7.43
N GLN A 13 17.93 -1.73 -8.52
CA GLN A 13 19.35 -1.37 -8.48
C GLN A 13 19.61 0.13 -8.66
N SER A 14 18.54 0.92 -8.81
CA SER A 14 18.60 2.38 -8.89
C SER A 14 19.22 3.01 -7.63
N LEU A 15 19.54 4.31 -7.71
CA LEU A 15 19.95 5.08 -6.54
C LEU A 15 18.95 4.92 -5.38
N ASN A 16 17.64 5.01 -5.67
CA ASN A 16 16.58 4.83 -4.68
C ASN A 16 16.59 3.41 -4.08
N GLY A 17 16.78 2.40 -4.91
CA GLY A 17 16.87 1.00 -4.46
C GLY A 17 18.07 0.77 -3.52
N ARG A 18 19.22 1.37 -3.84
CA ARG A 18 20.41 1.34 -2.98
C ARG A 18 20.19 2.12 -1.68
N LEU A 19 19.55 3.29 -1.73
CA LEU A 19 19.20 4.07 -0.53
C LEU A 19 18.26 3.31 0.39
N LYS A 20 17.25 2.63 -0.16
CA LYS A 20 16.37 1.73 0.60
C LYS A 20 17.17 0.67 1.33
N SER A 21 18.03 -0.07 0.64
CA SER A 21 18.85 -1.13 1.27
C SER A 21 19.76 -0.58 2.36
N ARG A 22 20.43 0.55 2.12
CA ARG A 22 21.26 1.21 3.14
C ARG A 22 20.47 1.69 4.36
N SER A 23 19.24 2.14 4.15
CA SER A 23 18.35 2.56 5.24
C SER A 23 17.93 1.38 6.11
N VAL A 24 17.63 0.22 5.50
CA VAL A 24 17.34 -1.03 6.24
C VAL A 24 18.54 -1.41 7.10
N GLU A 25 19.73 -1.51 6.50
CA GLU A 25 20.97 -1.86 7.21
C GLU A 25 21.23 -0.93 8.40
N ALA A 26 21.13 0.39 8.20
CA ALA A 26 21.40 1.37 9.24
C ALA A 26 20.38 1.32 10.40
N LEU A 27 19.09 1.14 10.08
CA LEU A 27 18.04 1.09 11.10
C LEU A 27 18.10 -0.21 11.90
N GLU A 28 18.35 -1.34 11.25
CA GLU A 28 18.53 -2.63 11.95
C GLU A 28 19.78 -2.60 12.84
N ALA A 29 20.89 -2.02 12.37
CA ALA A 29 22.10 -1.84 13.17
C ALA A 29 21.89 -0.96 14.41
N ALA A 30 20.94 -0.02 14.35
CA ALA A 30 20.52 0.81 15.48
C ALA A 30 19.50 0.12 16.41
N GLY A 31 19.15 -1.15 16.17
CA GLY A 31 18.24 -1.93 17.03
C GLY A 31 16.75 -1.73 16.72
N HIS A 32 16.41 -1.24 15.53
CA HIS A 32 15.02 -1.12 15.07
C HIS A 32 14.57 -2.36 14.29
N THR A 33 13.28 -2.70 14.40
CA THR A 33 12.64 -3.69 13.54
C THR A 33 12.16 -3.00 12.28
N VAL A 34 12.65 -3.42 11.12
CA VAL A 34 12.33 -2.78 9.83
C VAL A 34 11.43 -3.68 9.00
N LYS A 35 10.38 -3.11 8.40
CA LYS A 35 9.58 -3.74 7.35
C LYS A 35 9.65 -2.90 6.09
N VAL A 36 9.77 -3.54 4.95
CA VAL A 36 9.73 -2.87 3.63
C VAL A 36 8.42 -3.23 2.94
N SER A 37 7.71 -2.22 2.42
CA SER A 37 6.62 -2.41 1.46
C SER A 37 7.08 -1.89 0.11
N ASP A 38 7.32 -2.80 -0.82
CA ASP A 38 7.74 -2.48 -2.18
C ASP A 38 6.51 -2.37 -3.07
N LEU A 39 6.07 -1.15 -3.35
CA LEU A 39 4.82 -0.89 -4.07
C LEU A 39 4.87 -1.40 -5.52
N TYR A 40 6.04 -1.34 -6.16
CA TYR A 40 6.20 -1.82 -7.53
C TYR A 40 6.22 -3.35 -7.58
N ALA A 41 6.99 -3.98 -6.69
CA ALA A 41 7.01 -5.45 -6.61
C ALA A 41 5.66 -6.03 -6.17
N GLN A 42 4.87 -5.28 -5.38
CA GLN A 42 3.53 -5.66 -4.94
C GLN A 42 2.44 -5.41 -5.99
N GLY A 43 2.75 -4.77 -7.12
CA GLY A 43 1.74 -4.41 -8.13
C GLY A 43 0.70 -3.42 -7.61
N PHE A 44 1.09 -2.52 -6.69
CA PHE A 44 0.20 -1.57 -6.06
C PHE A 44 -0.53 -0.69 -7.09
N GLY A 45 -1.87 -0.74 -7.08
CA GLY A 45 -2.70 0.06 -7.96
C GLY A 45 -3.04 1.42 -7.36
N ALA A 46 -2.29 2.47 -7.72
CA ALA A 46 -2.47 3.81 -7.14
C ALA A 46 -3.82 4.50 -7.43
N ALA A 47 -4.49 4.10 -8.52
CA ALA A 47 -5.79 4.65 -8.88
C ALA A 47 -6.89 3.96 -8.06
N ALA A 48 -7.68 4.75 -7.33
CA ALA A 48 -8.87 4.22 -6.65
C ALA A 48 -9.88 3.67 -7.66
N GLY A 49 -10.55 2.57 -7.32
CA GLY A 49 -11.53 1.97 -8.21
C GLY A 49 -12.37 0.85 -7.58
N PRO A 50 -13.22 0.21 -8.40
CA PRO A 50 -14.10 -0.87 -7.97
C PRO A 50 -13.42 -2.00 -7.21
N GLY A 51 -12.17 -2.34 -7.56
CA GLY A 51 -11.41 -3.43 -6.95
C GLY A 51 -11.01 -3.18 -5.49
N ASP A 52 -11.12 -1.94 -5.00
CA ASP A 52 -10.74 -1.61 -3.62
C ASP A 52 -11.83 -2.04 -2.60
N PHE A 53 -13.00 -2.46 -3.09
CA PHE A 53 -14.19 -2.80 -2.30
C PHE A 53 -14.60 -4.26 -2.49
N THR A 54 -14.73 -4.99 -1.39
CA THR A 54 -15.23 -6.39 -1.40
C THR A 54 -16.73 -6.48 -1.64
N ARG A 55 -17.48 -5.42 -1.34
CA ARG A 55 -18.92 -5.31 -1.59
C ARG A 55 -19.26 -3.90 -2.04
N ARG A 56 -20.16 -3.82 -3.02
CA ARG A 56 -20.62 -2.57 -3.62
C ARG A 56 -22.02 -2.21 -3.10
N ALA A 57 -22.25 -0.92 -2.88
CA ALA A 57 -23.57 -0.35 -2.58
C ALA A 57 -24.50 -0.49 -3.79
N ASN A 58 -23.98 -0.27 -4.99
CA ASN A 58 -24.67 -0.51 -6.25
C ASN A 58 -23.80 -1.39 -7.19
N PRO A 59 -24.24 -2.61 -7.54
CA PRO A 59 -23.53 -3.48 -8.48
C PRO A 59 -23.37 -2.86 -9.88
N ASP A 60 -24.35 -2.08 -10.33
CA ASP A 60 -24.46 -1.61 -11.71
C ASP A 60 -23.83 -0.22 -11.94
N TYR A 61 -23.48 0.51 -10.87
CA TYR A 61 -22.92 1.85 -10.95
C TYR A 61 -21.84 2.07 -9.89
N PHE A 62 -20.71 2.67 -10.29
CA PHE A 62 -19.60 2.96 -9.36
C PHE A 62 -19.54 4.46 -9.04
N ASP A 63 -19.60 4.76 -7.74
CA ASP A 63 -19.44 6.10 -7.19
C ASP A 63 -18.53 5.99 -5.96
N LEU A 64 -17.27 6.41 -6.11
CA LEU A 64 -16.24 6.20 -5.11
C LEU A 64 -16.64 6.71 -3.72
N GLN A 65 -17.28 7.88 -3.63
CA GLN A 65 -17.67 8.46 -2.35
C GLN A 65 -18.78 7.63 -1.69
N LYS A 66 -19.79 7.20 -2.46
CA LYS A 66 -20.87 6.37 -1.94
C LYS A 66 -20.36 5.01 -1.48
N GLU A 67 -19.43 4.41 -2.22
CA GLU A 67 -18.83 3.13 -1.86
C GLU A 67 -18.00 3.24 -0.57
N GLN A 68 -17.22 4.32 -0.39
CA GLN A 68 -16.49 4.59 0.86
C GLN A 68 -17.42 4.76 2.07
N ILE A 69 -18.51 5.52 1.91
CA ILE A 69 -19.54 5.69 2.96
C ILE A 69 -20.20 4.36 3.28
N TYR A 70 -20.51 3.55 2.26
CA TYR A 70 -21.13 2.24 2.43
C TYR A 70 -20.20 1.29 3.18
N ALA A 71 -18.93 1.19 2.80
CA ALA A 71 -17.94 0.36 3.48
C ALA A 71 -17.77 0.76 4.95
N LEU A 72 -17.69 2.06 5.25
CA LEU A 72 -17.61 2.57 6.62
C LEU A 72 -18.81 2.15 7.48
N LYS A 73 -20.03 2.31 6.94
CA LYS A 73 -21.28 1.96 7.65
C LYS A 73 -21.41 0.46 7.95
N HIS A 74 -20.78 -0.39 7.14
CA HIS A 74 -20.89 -1.85 7.25
C HIS A 74 -19.62 -2.51 7.79
N CYS A 75 -18.67 -1.73 8.34
CA CYS A 75 -17.39 -2.20 8.89
C CYS A 75 -16.62 -3.08 7.89
N MET A 76 -16.64 -2.72 6.60
CA MET A 76 -15.95 -3.46 5.56
C MET A 76 -14.56 -2.89 5.32
N ALA A 77 -13.58 -3.77 5.14
CA ALA A 77 -12.21 -3.39 4.86
C ALA A 77 -12.10 -2.77 3.46
N LEU A 78 -11.48 -1.59 3.39
CA LEU A 78 -10.99 -0.99 2.16
C LEU A 78 -9.63 -1.62 1.88
N SER A 79 -9.50 -2.40 0.79
CA SER A 79 -8.19 -2.95 0.41
C SER A 79 -7.41 -1.86 -0.30
N LEU A 80 -6.61 -1.13 0.46
CA LEU A 80 -5.79 -0.03 -0.07
C LEU A 80 -4.44 -0.50 -0.63
N PHE A 81 -3.99 -1.72 -0.32
CA PHE A 81 -2.58 -2.10 -0.51
C PHE A 81 -2.32 -3.20 -1.54
N VAL A 82 -3.34 -3.95 -1.95
CA VAL A 82 -3.24 -4.98 -3.00
C VAL A 82 -4.58 -5.03 -3.73
N LYS A 83 -4.55 -4.79 -5.04
CA LYS A 83 -5.62 -5.18 -5.97
C LYS A 83 -5.42 -6.63 -6.39
#